data_AF-A0AA97G5T4-F1
#
_entry.id   AF-A0AA97G5T4-F1
#
_cell.length_a   1.000
_cell.length_b   1.000
_cell.length_c   1.000
_cell.angle_alpha   90.00
_cell.angle_beta   90.00
_cell.angle_gamma   90.00
#
_symmetry.space_group_name_H-M   'P 1'
#
loop_
_entity.id
_entity.type
_entity.pdbx_description
1 polymer ?
#
loop_
_entity_poly.entity_id
_entity_poly.type
_entity_poly.pdbx_seq_one_letter_code
_entity_poly.pdbx_strand_id
1 'polypeptide(L)'
;MKIGEAARLLGTDPITLRKSENTGELLPARKTKGGARYYDVSELMGYSNEAAPTLCYCRVSGHDQKPDLDRQQELLEAYCSIEGWRTQVIRKNA
;
A
#
# COMPACT_ATOMS: atom_id res chain seq x y z
N MET A 1 -2.29 10.19 5.25
CA MET A 1 -2.49 11.64 4.96
C MET A 1 -3.48 12.27 5.95
N LYS A 2 -3.24 13.48 6.48
CA LYS A 2 -4.20 14.16 7.39
C LYS A 2 -5.37 14.78 6.60
N ILE A 3 -6.51 15.02 7.26
CA ILE A 3 -7.74 15.53 6.59
C ILE A 3 -7.54 16.82 5.78
N GLY A 4 -6.71 17.76 6.23
CA GLY A 4 -6.45 19.01 5.49
C GLY A 4 -5.70 18.79 4.18
N GLU A 5 -4.79 17.83 4.18
CA GLU A 5 -4.01 17.45 3.00
C GLU A 5 -4.86 16.62 2.03
N ALA A 6 -5.68 15.70 2.55
CA ALA A 6 -6.64 14.92 1.76
C ALA A 6 -7.68 15.82 1.09
N ALA A 7 -8.21 16.81 1.80
CA ALA A 7 -9.16 17.76 1.25
C ALA A 7 -8.55 18.55 0.09
N ARG A 8 -7.31 19.04 0.26
CA ARG A 8 -6.57 19.72 -0.79
C ARG A 8 -6.32 18.82 -2.01
N LEU A 9 -5.95 17.56 -1.77
CA LEU A 9 -5.73 16.58 -2.84
C LEU A 9 -7.00 16.35 -3.68
N LEU A 10 -8.17 16.29 -3.04
CA LEU A 10 -9.46 16.13 -3.70
C LEU A 10 -10.08 17.45 -4.19
N GLY A 11 -9.40 18.59 -4.03
CA GLY A 11 -9.95 19.90 -4.39
C GLY A 11 -11.20 20.30 -3.60
N THR A 12 -11.33 19.84 -2.36
CA THR A 12 -12.48 20.11 -1.47
C THR A 12 -12.04 20.66 -0.11
N ASP A 13 -13.00 20.88 0.79
CA ASP A 13 -12.79 21.36 2.16
C ASP A 13 -12.84 20.21 3.19
N PRO A 14 -12.07 20.26 4.30
CA PRO A 14 -12.15 19.27 5.37
C PRO A 14 -13.56 19.06 5.97
N ILE A 15 -14.45 20.04 5.90
CA ILE A 15 -15.85 19.91 6.32
C ILE A 15 -16.60 18.95 5.39
N THR A 16 -16.38 19.05 4.08
CA THR A 16 -16.97 18.12 3.09
C THR A 16 -16.56 16.69 3.40
N LEU A 17 -15.28 16.44 3.68
CA LEU A 17 -14.81 15.10 4.04
C LEU A 17 -15.48 14.55 5.30
N ARG A 18 -15.75 15.39 6.32
CA ARG A 18 -16.51 14.97 7.51
C ARG A 18 -17.98 14.67 7.20
N LYS A 19 -18.58 15.40 6.27
CA LYS A 19 -19.96 15.13 5.81
C LYS A 19 -20.01 13.80 5.05
N SER A 20 -19.09 13.56 4.12
CA SER A 20 -18.97 12.30 3.37
C SER A 20 -18.70 11.11 4.29
N GLU A 21 -17.97 11.31 5.39
CA GLU A 21 -17.81 10.29 6.43
C GLU A 21 -19.13 9.99 7.16
N ASN A 22 -19.93 11.01 7.47
CA ASN A 22 -21.23 10.82 8.14
C ASN A 22 -22.25 10.11 7.23
N THR A 23 -22.17 10.32 5.91
CA THR A 23 -23.00 9.61 4.92
C THR A 23 -22.45 8.22 4.58
N GLY A 24 -21.19 7.94 4.93
CA GLY A 24 -20.51 6.68 4.63
C GLY A 24 -19.88 6.61 3.23
N GLU A 25 -19.92 7.69 2.46
CA GLU A 25 -19.34 7.79 1.12
C GLU A 25 -17.80 7.74 1.12
N LEU A 26 -17.17 8.24 2.19
CA LEU A 26 -15.73 8.21 2.35
C LEU A 26 -15.37 7.99 3.82
N LEU A 27 -14.65 6.89 4.10
CA LEU A 27 -14.18 6.59 5.45
C LEU A 27 -12.66 6.83 5.56
N PRO A 28 -12.17 7.35 6.69
CA PRO A 28 -10.74 7.43 6.93
C PRO A 28 -10.18 6.02 7.23
N ALA A 29 -9.04 5.68 6.60
CA ALA A 29 -8.31 4.44 6.87
C ALA A 29 -7.96 4.26 8.37
N ARG A 30 -7.74 5.36 9.11
CA ARG A 30 -7.52 5.31 10.55
C ARG A 30 -8.05 6.54 11.28
N LYS A 31 -8.57 6.32 12.50
CA LYS A 31 -8.86 7.37 13.48
C LYS A 31 -8.02 7.17 14.74
N THR A 32 -7.44 8.25 15.26
CA THR A 32 -6.79 8.21 16.58
C THR A 32 -7.81 8.35 17.70
N LYS A 33 -7.43 8.00 18.94
CA LYS A 33 -8.27 8.23 20.13
C LYS A 33 -8.69 9.70 20.28
N GLY A 34 -7.85 10.65 19.84
CA GLY A 34 -8.15 12.09 19.84
C GLY A 34 -8.99 12.57 18.65
N GLY A 35 -9.54 11.68 17.82
CA GLY A 35 -10.42 12.03 16.71
C GLY A 35 -9.72 12.52 15.43
N ALA A 36 -8.39 12.46 15.37
CA ALA A 36 -7.64 12.81 14.17
C ALA A 36 -7.81 11.70 13.12
N ARG A 37 -8.12 12.13 11.89
CA ARG A 37 -8.40 11.25 10.74
C ARG A 37 -7.20 11.18 9.82
N TYR A 38 -6.89 9.96 9.41
CA TYR A 38 -5.85 9.66 8.46
C TYR A 38 -6.44 8.87 7.29
N TYR A 39 -6.21 9.38 6.09
CA TYR A 39 -6.63 8.78 4.84
C TYR A 39 -5.45 8.10 4.16
N ASP A 40 -5.70 6.95 3.53
CA ASP A 40 -4.77 6.35 2.59
C ASP A 40 -4.87 7.06 1.25
N VAL A 41 -3.74 7.36 0.62
CA VAL A 41 -3.72 8.13 -0.64
C VAL A 41 -4.20 7.29 -1.81
N SER A 42 -3.88 5.99 -1.81
CA SER A 42 -4.24 5.06 -2.88
C SER A 42 -5.76 4.88 -2.92
N GLU A 43 -6.37 4.67 -1.74
CA GLU A 43 -7.83 4.63 -1.60
C GLU A 43 -8.48 5.94 -2.04
N LEU A 44 -7.95 7.08 -1.60
CA LEU A 44 -8.52 8.41 -1.89
C LEU A 44 -8.51 8.75 -3.39
N MET A 45 -7.46 8.33 -4.09
CA MET A 45 -7.28 8.58 -5.52
C MET A 45 -8.00 7.54 -6.39
N GLY A 46 -8.72 6.58 -5.79
CA GLY A 46 -9.33 5.48 -6.52
C GLY A 46 -8.30 4.62 -7.26
N TYR A 47 -7.04 4.62 -6.79
CA TYR A 47 -6.06 3.65 -7.26
C TYR A 47 -6.43 2.30 -6.66
N SER A 48 -7.36 1.60 -7.32
CA SER A 48 -7.60 0.18 -7.04
C SER A 48 -6.37 -0.58 -7.52
N ASN A 49 -5.43 -0.78 -6.60
CA ASN A 49 -4.28 -1.67 -6.83
C ASN A 49 -4.72 -3.15 -6.92
N GLU A 50 -6.02 -3.44 -6.82
CA GLU A 50 -6.62 -4.78 -6.97
C GLU A 50 -6.16 -5.49 -8.25
N ALA A 51 -5.97 -4.72 -9.34
CA ALA A 51 -5.48 -5.27 -10.59
C ALA A 51 -3.95 -5.31 -10.68
N ALA A 52 -3.20 -4.56 -9.87
CA ALA A 52 -1.74 -4.52 -9.95
C ALA A 52 -1.13 -5.63 -9.07
N PRO A 53 -0.04 -6.31 -9.50
CA PRO A 53 0.61 -7.28 -8.66
C PRO A 53 1.49 -6.58 -7.61
N THR A 54 1.61 -7.15 -6.42
CA THR A 54 2.68 -6.79 -5.48
C THR A 54 4.02 -7.21 -6.08
N LEU A 55 4.96 -6.26 -6.17
CA LEU A 55 6.27 -6.50 -6.76
C LEU A 55 7.29 -6.86 -5.68
N CYS A 56 7.78 -8.09 -5.72
CA CYS A 56 8.84 -8.58 -4.85
C CYS A 56 10.19 -8.40 -5.56
N TYR A 57 11.15 -7.74 -4.92
CA TYR A 57 12.49 -7.55 -5.48
C TYR A 57 13.55 -8.21 -4.60
N CYS A 58 14.36 -9.09 -5.19
CA CYS A 58 15.48 -9.73 -4.52
C CYS A 58 16.77 -9.58 -5.33
N ARG A 59 17.89 -9.50 -4.62
CA ARG A 59 19.20 -9.20 -5.19
C ARG A 59 20.32 -9.83 -4.38
N VAL A 60 21.36 -10.27 -5.08
CA VAL A 60 22.66 -10.61 -4.47
C VAL A 60 23.80 -9.90 -5.21
N SER A 61 24.95 -9.77 -4.53
CA SER A 61 26.12 -9.04 -5.04
C SER A 61 27.13 -9.91 -5.78
N GLY A 62 27.02 -11.24 -5.68
CA GLY A 62 27.94 -12.15 -6.35
C GLY A 62 27.26 -13.46 -6.71
N HIS A 63 27.79 -14.10 -7.75
CA HIS A 63 27.24 -15.33 -8.31
C HIS A 63 27.18 -16.49 -7.29
N ASP A 64 28.13 -16.55 -6.35
CA ASP A 64 28.21 -17.58 -5.32
C ASP A 64 27.07 -17.48 -4.28
N GLN A 65 26.38 -16.34 -4.23
CA GLN A 65 25.24 -16.09 -3.34
C GLN A 65 23.90 -16.49 -3.96
N LYS A 66 23.90 -17.22 -5.09
CA LYS A 66 22.67 -17.71 -5.73
C LYS A 66 21.73 -18.45 -4.76
N PRO A 67 22.21 -19.32 -3.84
CA PRO A 67 21.33 -19.95 -2.86
C PRO A 67 20.62 -18.96 -1.93
N ASP A 68 21.26 -17.82 -1.63
CA ASP A 68 20.63 -16.76 -0.84
C ASP A 68 19.57 -16.01 -1.64
N LEU A 69 19.78 -15.83 -2.94
CA LEU A 69 18.79 -15.23 -3.83
C LEU A 69 17.54 -16.10 -3.96
N ASP A 70 17.71 -17.43 -4.03
CA ASP A 70 16.61 -18.39 -4.05
C ASP A 70 15.80 -18.32 -2.75
N ARG A 71 16.48 -18.33 -1.59
CA ARG A 71 15.82 -18.18 -0.28
C ARG A 71 15.08 -16.86 -0.13
N GLN A 72 15.66 -15.75 -0.61
CA GLN A 72 14.99 -14.44 -0.61
C GLN A 72 13.71 -14.46 -1.43
N GLN A 73 13.73 -15.10 -2.61
CA GLN A 73 12.52 -15.24 -3.44
C GLN A 73 11.45 -16.06 -2.72
N GLU A 74 11.79 -17.25 -2.22
CA GLU A 74 10.83 -18.15 -1.55
C GLU A 74 10.14 -17.46 -0.36
N LEU A 75 10.91 -16.71 0.44
CA LEU A 75 10.37 -16.01 1.59
C LEU A 75 9.42 -14.87 1.20
N LEU A 76 9.74 -14.12 0.14
CA LEU A 76 8.88 -13.06 -0.38
C LEU A 76 7.58 -13.62 -0.96
N GLU A 77 7.67 -14.71 -1.73
CA GLU A 77 6.50 -15.40 -2.30
C GLU A 77 5.61 -16.00 -1.21
N ALA A 78 6.20 -16.66 -0.21
CA ALA A 78 5.46 -17.23 0.91
C ALA A 78 4.72 -16.17 1.71
N TYR A 79 5.38 -15.05 2.03
CA TYR A 79 4.77 -13.95 2.74
C TYR A 79 3.57 -13.38 1.98
N CYS A 80 3.74 -13.09 0.70
CA CYS A 80 2.64 -12.51 -0.09
C CYS A 80 1.51 -13.51 -0.34
N SER A 81 1.82 -14.81 -0.42
CA SER A 81 0.80 -15.86 -0.49
C SER A 81 -0.05 -15.93 0.78
N ILE A 82 0.55 -15.75 1.97
CA ILE A 82 -0.17 -15.73 3.25
C ILE A 82 -1.11 -14.53 3.31
N GLU A 83 -0.67 -13.37 2.83
CA GLU A 83 -1.48 -12.14 2.78
C GLU A 83 -2.53 -12.16 1.64
N GLY A 84 -2.52 -13.19 0.78
CA GLY A 84 -3.47 -13.34 -0.33
C GLY A 84 -3.23 -12.37 -1.50
N TRP A 85 -2.01 -11.88 -1.67
CA TRP A 85 -1.68 -10.91 -2.72
C TRP A 85 -1.27 -11.60 -4.02
N ARG A 86 -1.74 -11.04 -5.15
CA ARG A 86 -1.19 -11.37 -6.47
C ARG A 86 0.22 -10.81 -6.56
N THR A 87 1.21 -11.62 -6.91
CA THR A 87 2.62 -11.18 -6.87
C THR A 87 3.39 -11.42 -8.16
N GLN A 88 4.47 -10.65 -8.31
CA GLN A 88 5.49 -10.85 -9.32
C GLN A 88 6.87 -10.65 -8.69
N VAL A 89 7.82 -11.54 -8.96
CA VAL A 89 9.19 -11.44 -8.45
C VAL A 89 10.13 -10.93 -9.53
N ILE A 90 10.90 -9.90 -9.21
CA ILE A 90 12.05 -9.43 -9.99
C ILE A 90 13.32 -9.84 -9.24
N ARG A 91 14.19 -10.58 -9.94
CA ARG A 91 15.46 -11.06 -9.41
C ARG A 91 16.62 -10.35 -10.10
N LYS A 92 17.62 -9.89 -9.34
CA LYS A 92 18.86 -9.32 -9.89
C LYS A 92 20.09 -10.00 -9.31
N ASN A 93 20.90 -10.61 -10.18
CA ASN A 93 22.25 -11.03 -9.86
C ASN A 93 23.22 -9.96 -10.37
N ALA A 94 24.17 -9.54 -9.54
CA ALA A 94 25.18 -8.55 -9.91
C ALA A 94 26.37 -9.19 -10.64
#